data_AF-A0A2A4VH03-F1
#
_entry.id   AF-A0A2A4VH03-F1
#
_cell.length_a   1.000
_cell.length_b   1.000
_cell.length_c   1.000
_cell.angle_alpha   90.00
_cell.angle_beta   90.00
_cell.angle_gamma   90.00
#
_symmetry.space_group_name_H-M   'P 1'
#
loop_
_entity.id
_entity.type
_entity.pdbx_description
1 polymer ?
#
loop_
_entity_poly.entity_id
_entity_poly.type
_entity_poly.pdbx_seq_one_letter_code
_entity_poly.pdbx_strand_id
1 'polypeptide(L)'
;MTLCKQTVSFLSLFGVLIVAGCGYVSESSHQNITFLTPDAQDAKCFAFVDGIKYQVFPPQTLNIKKSEKDMLITCHAPGNRTIKMEVPADLTTRAIWGGPVGMAWDYASDSLYHYPSVIAIDFSHVELKPNKLPQHNNSDIKQPESYDLEEFKSSQPRLNSDKFKIEQPILHRGEEISEPSVSEDMSASDVMPVEGEDDDSLQSVLDGLVDGDVSVTSEEVLSEEALSEPVSIYPGQ
;
A
#
# COMPACT_ATOMS: atom_id res chain seq x y z
N MET A 1 -15.30 -14.99 92.80
CA MET A 1 -14.12 -15.22 91.93
C MET A 1 -14.53 -16.16 90.81
N THR A 2 -14.84 -15.62 89.63
CA THR A 2 -14.87 -16.38 88.36
C THR A 2 -14.97 -15.38 87.21
N LEU A 3 -13.82 -14.81 86.83
CA LEU A 3 -13.63 -14.05 85.59
C LEU A 3 -13.41 -15.07 84.47
N CYS A 4 -14.46 -15.37 83.70
CA CYS A 4 -14.37 -16.27 82.56
C CYS A 4 -13.94 -15.47 81.30
N LYS A 5 -12.73 -15.80 80.84
CA LYS A 5 -12.10 -15.44 79.56
C LYS A 5 -13.07 -15.50 78.38
N GLN A 6 -13.33 -14.37 77.74
CA GLN A 6 -14.01 -14.28 76.45
C GLN A 6 -13.21 -13.37 75.50
N THR A 7 -12.04 -13.84 75.06
CA THR A 7 -11.12 -13.08 74.18
C THR A 7 -10.70 -13.83 72.92
N VAL A 8 -11.41 -14.90 72.50
CA VAL A 8 -10.99 -15.74 71.36
C VAL A 8 -11.81 -15.47 70.07
N SER A 9 -12.89 -14.67 70.11
CA SER A 9 -13.82 -14.56 68.97
C SER A 9 -13.59 -13.36 68.02
N PHE A 10 -12.69 -12.42 68.33
CA PHE A 10 -12.43 -11.24 67.48
C PHE A 10 -11.22 -11.40 66.54
N LEU A 11 -10.31 -12.33 66.80
CA LEU A 11 -9.13 -12.54 65.95
C LEU A 11 -9.44 -13.31 64.65
N SER A 12 -10.54 -14.08 64.62
CA SER A 12 -10.94 -14.87 63.45
C SER A 12 -11.66 -14.06 62.37
N LEU A 13 -12.19 -12.88 62.69
CA LEU A 13 -12.92 -12.05 61.72
C LEU A 13 -11.98 -11.17 60.87
N PHE A 14 -10.76 -10.88 61.35
CA PHE A 14 -9.79 -10.03 60.65
C PHE A 14 -9.05 -10.76 59.51
N GLY A 15 -8.95 -12.10 59.58
CA GLY A 15 -8.29 -12.91 58.55
C GLY A 15 -9.05 -12.97 57.21
N VAL A 16 -10.37 -12.81 57.21
CA VAL A 16 -11.19 -12.85 55.98
C VAL A 16 -11.13 -11.53 55.20
N LEU A 17 -10.82 -10.41 55.87
CA LEU A 17 -10.72 -9.08 55.23
C LEU A 17 -9.44 -8.92 54.39
N ILE A 18 -8.38 -9.68 54.69
CA ILE A 18 -7.11 -9.64 53.95
C ILE A 18 -7.20 -10.49 52.66
N VAL A 19 -8.09 -11.49 52.61
CA VAL A 19 -8.32 -12.33 51.40
C VAL A 19 -9.34 -11.70 50.43
N ALA A 20 -10.11 -10.70 50.88
CA ALA A 20 -10.85 -9.82 49.97
C ALA A 20 -9.94 -8.82 49.22
N GLY A 21 -8.62 -8.92 49.43
CA GLY A 21 -7.58 -8.15 48.76
C GLY A 21 -7.56 -8.39 47.25
N CYS A 22 -8.15 -7.43 46.54
CA CYS A 22 -7.75 -6.93 45.24
C CYS A 22 -7.60 -7.98 44.13
N GLY A 23 -8.73 -8.36 43.55
CA GLY A 23 -8.75 -8.67 42.12
C GLY A 23 -8.39 -7.40 41.35
N TYR A 24 -7.11 -7.08 41.21
CA TYR A 24 -6.65 -6.10 40.25
C TYR A 24 -7.02 -6.66 38.88
N VAL A 25 -8.02 -6.05 38.26
CA VAL A 25 -8.31 -6.29 36.85
C VAL A 25 -7.12 -5.72 36.09
N SER A 26 -6.11 -6.55 35.85
CA SER A 26 -5.00 -6.19 34.97
C SER A 26 -5.61 -6.00 33.59
N GLU A 27 -5.56 -4.78 33.08
CA GLU A 27 -6.02 -4.50 31.73
C GLU A 27 -5.13 -5.27 30.76
N SER A 28 -5.74 -5.96 29.79
CA SER A 28 -4.96 -6.76 28.83
C SER A 28 -4.05 -5.85 28.01
N SER A 29 -2.87 -6.36 27.63
CA SER A 29 -1.99 -5.74 26.63
C SER A 29 -2.62 -5.71 25.23
N HIS A 30 -3.78 -6.35 25.06
CA HIS A 30 -4.55 -6.36 23.83
C HIS A 30 -5.85 -5.60 23.96
N GLN A 31 -6.29 -5.00 22.86
CA GLN A 31 -7.55 -4.28 22.76
C GLN A 31 -8.35 -4.77 21.55
N ASN A 32 -9.66 -4.90 21.73
CA ASN A 32 -10.58 -5.16 20.62
C ASN A 32 -10.93 -3.82 19.95
N ILE A 33 -10.54 -3.67 18.68
CA ILE A 33 -10.76 -2.47 17.87
C ILE A 33 -11.66 -2.83 16.70
N THR A 34 -12.72 -2.05 16.50
CA THR A 34 -13.68 -2.24 15.41
C THR A 34 -13.38 -1.26 14.29
N PHE A 35 -13.12 -1.79 13.10
CA PHE A 35 -12.86 -0.99 11.91
C PHE A 35 -14.14 -0.86 11.10
N LEU A 36 -14.51 0.38 10.77
CA LEU A 36 -15.68 0.71 9.96
C LEU A 36 -15.23 1.52 8.74
N THR A 37 -15.82 1.27 7.59
CA THR A 37 -15.58 2.02 6.36
C THR A 37 -16.91 2.54 5.81
N PRO A 38 -17.43 3.67 6.31
CA PRO A 38 -18.58 4.30 5.66
C PRO A 38 -18.25 4.57 4.18
N ASP A 39 -19.24 4.39 3.30
CA ASP A 39 -19.16 4.69 1.87
C ASP A 39 -18.13 3.90 1.04
N ALA A 40 -17.62 2.79 1.58
CA ALA A 40 -16.82 1.83 0.84
C ALA A 40 -17.16 0.39 1.25
N GLN A 41 -17.67 -0.38 0.29
CA GLN A 41 -17.79 -1.84 0.40
C GLN A 41 -16.48 -2.49 -0.05
N ASP A 42 -16.20 -3.69 0.47
CA ASP A 42 -15.02 -4.50 0.11
C ASP A 42 -13.67 -3.77 0.28
N ALA A 43 -13.61 -2.86 1.26
CA ALA A 43 -12.37 -2.21 1.63
C ALA A 43 -11.41 -3.21 2.28
N LYS A 44 -10.12 -3.09 1.95
CA LYS A 44 -9.03 -3.86 2.55
C LYS A 44 -8.10 -2.91 3.28
N CYS A 45 -8.00 -3.07 4.58
CA CYS A 45 -7.17 -2.23 5.43
C CYS A 45 -5.96 -2.99 5.97
N PHE A 46 -4.86 -2.26 6.14
CA PHE A 46 -3.65 -2.72 6.79
C PHE A 46 -3.34 -1.77 7.95
N ALA A 47 -3.44 -2.26 9.18
CA ALA A 47 -3.02 -1.53 10.36
C ALA A 47 -1.60 -1.97 10.74
N PHE A 48 -0.68 -1.03 10.89
CA PHE A 48 0.69 -1.27 11.27
C PHE A 48 0.93 -0.69 12.66
N VAL A 49 1.29 -1.56 13.61
CA VAL A 49 1.56 -1.19 15.01
C VAL A 49 2.85 -1.86 15.43
N ASP A 50 3.85 -1.07 15.81
CA ASP A 50 5.11 -1.55 16.38
C ASP A 50 5.77 -2.69 15.56
N GLY A 51 5.83 -2.53 14.24
CA GLY A 51 6.42 -3.54 13.35
C GLY A 51 5.48 -4.67 12.91
N ILE A 52 4.30 -4.79 13.53
CA ILE A 52 3.32 -5.84 13.23
C ILE A 52 2.25 -5.30 12.28
N LYS A 53 2.02 -6.01 11.18
CA LYS A 53 1.00 -5.68 10.18
C LYS A 53 -0.24 -6.55 10.33
N TYR A 54 -1.37 -5.93 10.64
CA TYR A 54 -2.69 -6.56 10.73
C TYR A 54 -3.47 -6.29 9.44
N GLN A 55 -4.06 -7.34 8.86
CA GLN A 55 -4.95 -7.22 7.70
C GLN A 55 -6.41 -7.26 8.19
N VAL A 56 -7.21 -6.29 7.75
CA VAL A 56 -8.59 -6.10 8.21
C VAL A 56 -9.53 -5.97 7.02
N PHE A 57 -10.72 -6.58 7.13
CA PHE A 57 -11.81 -6.47 6.17
C PHE A 57 -13.06 -5.88 6.84
N PRO A 58 -13.23 -4.54 6.83
CA PRO A 58 -14.35 -3.88 7.50
C PRO A 58 -15.73 -4.31 6.96
N PRO A 59 -16.78 -4.41 7.81
CA PRO A 59 -16.77 -4.19 9.26
C PRO A 59 -16.24 -5.42 10.02
N GLN A 60 -15.12 -5.27 10.72
CA GLN A 60 -14.48 -6.34 11.48
C GLN A 60 -13.88 -5.81 12.78
N THR A 61 -14.00 -6.59 13.84
CA THR A 61 -13.31 -6.35 15.11
C THR A 61 -12.09 -7.25 15.20
N LEU A 62 -10.93 -6.67 15.50
CA LEU A 62 -9.68 -7.39 15.70
C LEU A 62 -9.10 -7.12 17.08
N ASN A 63 -8.43 -8.12 17.62
CA ASN A 63 -7.68 -8.04 18.85
C ASN A 63 -6.23 -7.62 18.53
N ILE A 64 -5.90 -6.36 18.82
CA ILE A 64 -4.62 -5.73 18.44
C ILE A 64 -3.81 -5.47 19.72
N LYS A 65 -2.49 -5.71 19.67
CA LYS A 65 -1.58 -5.36 20.78
C LYS A 65 -1.48 -3.84 20.92
N LYS A 66 -1.59 -3.34 22.14
CA LYS A 66 -1.33 -1.94 22.50
C LYS A 66 0.16 -1.61 22.32
N SER A 67 0.44 -0.35 22.00
CA SER A 67 1.80 0.17 21.88
C SER A 67 1.79 1.68 22.15
N GLU A 68 2.94 2.22 22.53
CA GLU A 68 3.20 3.66 22.62
C GLU A 68 3.19 4.34 21.25
N LYS A 69 3.56 3.60 20.20
CA LYS A 69 3.68 4.15 18.85
C LYS A 69 2.32 4.32 18.20
N ASP A 70 2.18 5.36 17.41
CA ASP A 70 0.96 5.61 16.65
C ASP A 70 0.69 4.48 15.65
N MET A 71 -0.59 4.17 15.47
CA MET A 71 -1.03 3.13 14.55
C MET A 71 -1.19 3.72 13.15
N LEU A 72 -0.42 3.20 12.19
CA LEU A 72 -0.51 3.60 10.79
C LEU A 72 -1.50 2.71 10.05
N ILE A 73 -2.58 3.28 9.55
CA ILE A 73 -3.62 2.55 8.83
C ILE A 73 -3.56 2.95 7.36
N THR A 74 -3.39 1.96 6.49
CA THR A 74 -3.52 2.12 5.04
C THR A 74 -4.69 1.29 4.54
N CYS A 75 -5.72 1.93 4.02
CA CYS A 75 -6.89 1.28 3.47
C CYS A 75 -6.99 1.47 1.97
N HIS A 76 -7.36 0.39 1.28
CA HIS A 76 -7.66 0.35 -0.14
C HIS A 76 -9.13 0.04 -0.32
N ALA A 77 -9.85 0.92 -1.03
CA ALA A 77 -11.24 0.72 -1.40
C ALA A 77 -11.37 0.54 -2.93
N PRO A 78 -12.49 -0.02 -3.42
CA PRO A 78 -12.77 -0.06 -4.85
C PRO A 78 -12.69 1.34 -5.47
N GLY A 79 -12.29 1.39 -6.75
CA GLY A 79 -12.08 2.64 -7.48
C GLY A 79 -10.71 3.30 -7.25
N ASN A 80 -9.69 2.50 -6.88
CA ASN A 80 -8.32 2.95 -6.63
C ASN A 80 -8.21 4.07 -5.57
N ARG A 81 -9.12 4.04 -4.60
CA ARG A 81 -9.12 4.98 -3.49
C ARG A 81 -8.20 4.44 -2.41
N THR A 82 -7.22 5.23 -2.02
CA THR A 82 -6.28 4.88 -0.95
C THR A 82 -6.29 5.97 0.11
N ILE A 83 -6.47 5.56 1.36
CA ILE A 83 -6.40 6.43 2.52
C ILE A 83 -5.27 5.94 3.41
N LYS A 84 -4.43 6.88 3.82
CA LYS A 84 -3.45 6.68 4.89
C LYS A 84 -3.87 7.58 6.03
N MET A 85 -4.03 7.00 7.22
CA MET A 85 -4.31 7.75 8.43
C MET A 85 -3.44 7.24 9.56
N GLU A 86 -3.09 8.14 10.46
CA GLU A 86 -2.35 7.86 11.68
C GLU A 86 -3.31 8.01 12.84
N VAL A 87 -3.36 6.98 13.68
CA VAL A 87 -4.23 6.94 14.87
C VAL A 87 -3.33 7.04 16.09
N PRO A 88 -3.36 8.15 16.83
CA PRO A 88 -2.48 8.36 17.97
C PRO A 88 -2.82 7.41 19.11
N ALA A 89 -1.79 7.00 19.86
CA ALA A 89 -1.97 6.26 21.10
C ALA A 89 -2.32 7.22 22.26
N ASP A 90 -3.47 7.02 22.91
CA ASP A 90 -3.88 7.80 24.08
C ASP A 90 -3.43 7.13 25.38
N LEU A 91 -3.04 7.94 26.36
CA LEU A 91 -2.76 7.47 27.71
C LEU A 91 -4.06 7.21 28.48
N THR A 92 -4.16 6.05 29.11
CA THR A 92 -5.31 5.75 29.98
C THR A 92 -5.31 6.63 31.22
N THR A 93 -6.44 7.29 31.49
CA THR A 93 -6.63 8.08 32.71
C THR A 93 -6.64 7.23 33.98
N ARG A 94 -6.86 5.92 33.86
CA ARG A 94 -6.89 4.96 34.98
C ARG A 94 -5.52 4.70 35.57
N ALA A 95 -4.45 4.73 34.78
CA ALA A 95 -3.09 4.54 35.28
C ALA A 95 -2.70 5.59 36.33
N ILE A 96 -3.28 6.79 36.25
CA ILE A 96 -3.02 7.88 37.22
C ILE A 96 -3.53 7.53 38.63
N TRP A 97 -4.57 6.70 38.75
CA TRP A 97 -5.17 6.35 40.04
C TRP A 97 -4.41 5.26 40.82
N GLY A 98 -3.53 4.50 40.16
CA GLY A 98 -2.78 3.38 40.78
C GLY A 98 -1.58 3.79 41.64
N GLY A 99 -1.26 5.09 41.70
CA GLY A 99 -0.02 5.58 42.30
C GLY A 99 1.22 5.18 41.48
N PRO A 100 2.43 5.59 41.93
CA PRO A 100 3.66 5.43 41.15
C PRO A 100 4.03 3.97 40.88
N VAL A 101 3.67 3.05 41.79
CA VAL A 101 3.95 1.62 41.62
C VAL A 101 3.04 0.99 40.55
N GLY A 102 1.76 1.39 40.49
CA GLY A 102 0.82 0.93 39.47
C GLY A 102 1.21 1.40 38.07
N MET A 103 1.58 2.68 37.95
CA MET A 103 2.04 3.24 36.67
C MET A 103 3.27 2.51 36.10
N ALA A 104 4.23 2.13 36.95
CA ALA A 104 5.41 1.40 36.50
C ALA A 104 5.04 0.01 35.94
N TRP A 105 4.06 -0.66 36.55
CA TRP A 105 3.56 -1.95 36.07
C TRP A 105 2.78 -1.80 34.75
N ASP A 106 1.94 -0.78 34.65
CA ASP A 106 1.13 -0.54 33.45
C ASP A 106 1.99 -0.11 32.25
N TYR A 107 3.02 0.72 32.51
CA TYR A 107 4.04 1.06 31.52
C TYR A 107 4.82 -0.18 31.08
N ALA A 108 5.29 -1.00 32.01
CA ALA A 108 6.07 -2.21 31.70
C ALA A 108 5.27 -3.29 30.95
N SER A 109 3.93 -3.25 31.02
CA SER A 109 3.05 -4.21 30.36
C SER A 109 2.43 -3.69 29.06
N ASP A 110 2.81 -2.50 28.59
CA ASP A 110 2.19 -1.77 27.47
C ASP A 110 0.67 -1.52 27.66
N SER A 111 0.14 -1.72 28.87
CA SER A 111 -1.29 -1.57 29.15
C SER A 111 -1.70 -0.10 29.29
N LEU A 112 -0.70 0.77 29.50
CA LEU A 112 -0.85 2.21 29.68
C LEU A 112 -1.48 2.92 28.46
N TYR A 113 -1.19 2.43 27.26
CA TYR A 113 -1.61 3.02 26.00
C TYR A 113 -2.90 2.40 25.47
N HIS A 114 -3.74 3.19 24.82
CA HIS A 114 -4.99 2.75 24.24
C HIS A 114 -5.26 3.43 22.90
N TYR A 115 -5.92 2.68 22.02
CA TYR A 115 -6.47 3.21 20.78
C TYR A 115 -7.98 3.43 20.92
N PRO A 116 -8.61 4.22 20.06
CA PRO A 116 -10.07 4.28 19.99
C PRO A 116 -10.66 2.90 19.72
N SER A 117 -11.74 2.55 20.41
CA SER A 117 -12.44 1.26 20.25
C SER A 117 -13.08 1.09 18.87
N VAL A 118 -13.40 2.21 18.21
CA VAL A 118 -13.99 2.25 16.87
C VAL A 118 -13.19 3.22 16.02
N ILE A 119 -12.68 2.72 14.89
CA ILE A 119 -11.97 3.52 13.90
C ILE A 119 -12.82 3.54 12.63
N ALA A 120 -13.35 4.71 12.30
CA ALA A 120 -14.12 4.93 11.09
C ALA A 120 -13.22 5.57 10.02
N ILE A 121 -12.98 4.83 8.93
CA ILE A 121 -12.22 5.30 7.77
C ILE A 121 -13.20 5.78 6.71
N ASP A 122 -13.32 7.10 6.58
CA ASP A 122 -14.26 7.72 5.65
C ASP A 122 -13.65 7.92 4.24
N PHE A 123 -14.29 7.34 3.24
CA PHE A 123 -13.91 7.47 1.82
C PHE A 123 -14.75 8.50 1.05
N SER A 124 -15.67 9.23 1.70
CA SER A 124 -16.58 10.19 1.08
C SER A 124 -15.85 11.31 0.32
N HIS A 125 -14.66 11.70 0.77
CA HIS A 125 -13.87 12.80 0.21
C HIS A 125 -12.72 12.35 -0.70
N VAL A 126 -12.63 11.06 -1.04
CA VAL A 126 -11.56 10.54 -1.91
C VAL A 126 -12.11 10.32 -3.32
N GLU A 127 -11.62 11.12 -4.26
CA GLU A 127 -12.00 11.00 -5.67
C GLU A 127 -11.62 9.63 -6.25
N LEU A 128 -12.50 9.10 -7.10
CA LEU A 128 -12.28 7.86 -7.83
C LEU A 128 -11.21 8.09 -8.89
N LYS A 129 -10.06 7.44 -8.75
CA LYS A 129 -9.03 7.43 -9.78
C LYS A 129 -9.26 6.22 -10.68
N PRO A 130 -9.57 6.38 -11.97
CA PRO A 130 -9.65 5.23 -12.85
C PRO A 130 -8.31 4.49 -12.82
N ASN A 131 -8.37 3.17 -12.68
CA ASN A 131 -7.16 2.36 -12.76
C ASN A 131 -6.50 2.63 -14.11
N LYS A 132 -5.18 2.83 -14.12
CA LYS A 132 -4.44 2.80 -15.37
C LYS A 132 -4.75 1.46 -16.03
N LEU A 133 -5.09 1.51 -17.31
CA LEU A 133 -5.27 0.30 -18.08
C LEU A 133 -3.99 -0.55 -17.97
N PRO A 134 -4.10 -1.87 -17.93
CA PRO A 134 -2.93 -2.72 -17.93
C PRO A 134 -2.06 -2.42 -19.16
N GLN A 135 -0.74 -2.59 -19.03
CA GLN A 135 0.23 -2.15 -20.03
C GLN A 135 -0.02 -2.70 -21.44
N HIS A 136 -0.66 -3.87 -21.56
CA HIS A 136 -1.04 -4.48 -22.84
C HIS A 136 -2.13 -3.72 -23.60
N ASN A 137 -2.84 -2.81 -22.95
CA ASN A 137 -3.89 -1.98 -23.55
C ASN A 137 -3.40 -0.54 -23.80
N ASN A 138 -2.09 -0.32 -23.78
CA ASN A 138 -1.49 0.93 -24.26
C ASN A 138 -1.76 1.07 -25.77
N SER A 139 -2.10 2.27 -26.23
CA SER A 139 -2.33 2.57 -27.66
C SER A 139 -1.16 2.18 -28.56
N ASP A 140 0.06 2.19 -28.01
CA ASP A 140 1.28 1.86 -28.74
C ASP A 140 1.43 0.34 -28.97
N ILE A 141 0.77 -0.47 -28.14
CA ILE A 141 0.76 -1.92 -28.28
C ILE A 141 -0.50 -2.31 -29.03
N LYS A 142 -0.34 -2.59 -30.32
CA LYS A 142 -1.40 -3.15 -31.15
C LYS A 142 -1.95 -4.41 -30.48
N GLN A 143 -3.27 -4.46 -30.27
CA GLN A 143 -3.91 -5.65 -29.71
C GLN A 143 -3.71 -6.85 -30.65
N PRO A 144 -3.57 -8.08 -30.12
CA PRO A 144 -3.40 -9.30 -30.92
C PRO A 144 -4.46 -9.46 -32.02
N GLU A 145 -5.68 -8.99 -31.78
CA GLU A 145 -6.80 -9.01 -32.73
C GLU A 145 -6.61 -8.09 -33.95
N SER A 146 -5.77 -7.06 -33.82
CA SER A 146 -5.40 -6.17 -34.93
C SER A 146 -4.26 -6.71 -35.79
N TYR A 147 -3.61 -7.80 -35.36
CA TYR A 147 -2.74 -8.55 -36.24
C TYR A 147 -3.63 -9.38 -37.15
N ASP A 148 -3.68 -8.96 -38.41
CA ASP A 148 -4.45 -9.63 -39.44
C ASP A 148 -3.87 -11.04 -39.64
N LEU A 149 -4.51 -12.05 -39.04
CA LEU A 149 -4.10 -13.47 -39.14
C LEU A 149 -4.16 -13.99 -40.57
N GLU A 150 -4.71 -13.21 -41.51
CA GLU A 150 -4.75 -13.50 -42.94
C GLU A 150 -3.35 -13.50 -43.61
N GLU A 151 -2.28 -13.10 -42.92
CA GLU A 151 -0.90 -13.17 -43.44
C GLU A 151 -0.34 -14.61 -43.48
N PHE A 152 -1.00 -15.59 -42.84
CA PHE A 152 -0.62 -17.00 -42.86
C PHE A 152 -1.56 -17.85 -43.73
N LYS A 153 -1.68 -17.54 -45.02
CA LYS A 153 -2.26 -18.50 -45.97
C LYS A 153 -1.36 -19.74 -46.03
N SER A 154 -1.92 -20.94 -45.86
CA SER A 154 -1.17 -22.21 -45.79
C SER A 154 -0.24 -22.47 -46.97
N SER A 155 -0.48 -21.80 -48.11
CA SER A 155 0.29 -21.97 -49.34
C SER A 155 1.51 -21.06 -49.45
N GLN A 156 1.63 -19.98 -48.67
CA GLN A 156 2.78 -19.06 -48.75
C GLN A 156 3.09 -18.45 -47.38
N PRO A 157 4.22 -18.80 -46.74
CA PRO A 157 4.69 -18.04 -45.58
C PRO A 157 5.06 -16.63 -46.05
N ARG A 158 4.28 -15.63 -45.65
CA ARG A 158 4.63 -14.22 -45.84
C ARG A 158 5.11 -13.65 -44.51
N LEU A 159 6.26 -13.00 -44.53
CA LEU A 159 6.74 -12.25 -43.38
C LEU A 159 6.08 -10.86 -43.45
N ASN A 160 5.77 -10.23 -42.31
CA ASN A 160 5.14 -8.89 -42.30
C ASN A 160 5.95 -7.83 -43.07
N SER A 161 7.26 -8.05 -43.28
CA SER A 161 8.12 -7.20 -44.12
C SER A 161 7.81 -7.30 -45.62
N ASP A 162 7.23 -8.42 -46.07
CA ASP A 162 6.91 -8.66 -47.48
C ASP A 162 5.71 -7.83 -47.95
N LYS A 163 4.92 -7.25 -47.03
CA LYS A 163 3.80 -6.34 -47.37
C LYS A 163 4.24 -5.13 -48.21
N PHE A 164 5.49 -4.70 -48.07
CA PHE A 164 6.05 -3.58 -48.81
C PHE A 164 6.98 -4.03 -49.96
N LYS A 165 7.11 -5.33 -50.19
CA LYS A 165 7.97 -5.85 -51.25
C LYS A 165 7.26 -5.66 -52.58
N ILE A 166 7.79 -4.77 -53.41
CA ILE A 166 7.33 -4.56 -54.77
C ILE A 166 7.57 -5.88 -55.54
N GLU A 167 6.51 -6.44 -56.13
CA GLU A 167 6.62 -7.65 -56.94
C GLU A 167 7.50 -7.33 -58.16
N GLN A 168 8.73 -7.84 -58.13
CA GLN A 168 9.59 -7.76 -59.31
C GLN A 168 9.10 -8.80 -60.31
N PRO A 169 8.79 -8.41 -61.56
CA PRO A 169 8.39 -9.38 -62.57
C PRO A 169 9.50 -10.39 -62.79
N ILE A 170 9.15 -11.68 -62.86
CA ILE A 170 10.10 -12.75 -63.16
C ILE A 170 10.44 -12.64 -64.65
N LEU A 171 11.63 -12.16 -64.96
CA LEU A 171 12.07 -12.02 -66.35
C LEU A 171 12.51 -13.37 -66.91
N HIS A 172 11.95 -13.73 -68.05
CA HIS A 172 12.40 -14.91 -68.78
C HIS A 172 13.65 -14.58 -69.59
N ARG A 173 14.57 -15.55 -69.68
CA ARG A 173 15.84 -15.39 -70.41
C ARG A 173 15.55 -14.99 -71.87
N GLY A 174 15.90 -13.76 -72.24
CA GLY A 174 15.67 -13.18 -73.57
C GLY A 174 14.69 -12.01 -73.60
N GLU A 175 14.04 -11.70 -72.47
CA GLU A 175 13.13 -10.57 -72.32
C GLU A 175 13.91 -9.34 -71.82
N GLU A 176 14.06 -8.33 -72.67
CA GLU A 176 14.67 -7.05 -72.28
C GLU A 176 13.64 -6.21 -71.52
N ILE A 177 14.04 -5.76 -70.32
CA ILE A 177 13.23 -4.86 -69.50
C ILE A 177 13.14 -3.53 -70.24
N SER A 178 11.97 -3.21 -70.81
CA SER A 178 11.66 -1.82 -71.14
C SER A 178 11.58 -1.07 -69.82
N GLU A 179 12.57 -0.22 -69.54
CA GLU A 179 12.58 0.61 -68.34
C GLU A 179 11.22 1.33 -68.25
N PRO A 180 10.47 1.17 -67.15
CA PRO A 180 9.26 1.95 -66.98
C PRO A 180 9.69 3.41 -66.96
N SER A 181 9.25 4.18 -67.95
CA SER A 181 9.37 5.62 -67.95
C SER A 181 8.70 6.13 -66.69
N VAL A 182 9.50 6.46 -65.69
CA VAL A 182 9.06 7.09 -64.45
C VAL A 182 8.48 8.44 -64.85
N SER A 183 7.18 8.49 -65.06
CA SER A 183 6.47 9.75 -65.17
C SER A 183 6.53 10.40 -63.80
N GLU A 184 7.40 11.40 -63.68
CA GLU A 184 7.47 12.35 -62.58
C GLU A 184 6.12 13.07 -62.46
N ASP A 185 5.18 12.46 -61.76
CA ASP A 185 3.99 13.15 -61.26
C ASP A 185 3.98 12.99 -59.74
N MET A 186 5.02 13.57 -59.12
CA MET A 186 5.01 13.86 -57.68
C MET A 186 4.18 15.12 -57.50
N SER A 187 2.85 14.95 -57.45
CA SER A 187 1.95 15.97 -56.94
C SER A 187 2.26 16.21 -55.46
N ALA A 188 3.07 17.23 -55.20
CA ALA A 188 3.36 17.77 -53.89
C ALA A 188 2.10 18.45 -53.33
N SER A 189 1.28 17.70 -52.59
CA SER A 189 0.23 18.26 -51.74
C SER A 189 -0.29 17.21 -50.76
N ASP A 190 0.48 16.98 -49.70
CA ASP A 190 -0.05 16.64 -48.37
C ASP A 190 1.10 16.73 -47.35
N VAL A 191 1.52 17.98 -47.10
CA VAL A 191 2.28 18.32 -45.90
C VAL A 191 1.24 18.47 -44.80
N MET A 192 1.11 17.46 -43.94
CA MET A 192 0.37 17.62 -42.70
C MET A 192 1.08 18.70 -41.85
N PRO A 193 0.35 19.68 -41.31
CA PRO A 193 0.94 20.64 -40.40
C PRO A 193 1.39 19.89 -39.15
N VAL A 194 2.70 19.89 -38.91
CA VAL A 194 3.27 19.59 -37.60
C VAL A 194 2.84 20.75 -36.71
N GLU A 195 1.84 20.50 -35.87
CA GLU A 195 1.47 21.43 -34.80
C GLU A 195 2.68 21.63 -33.91
N GLY A 196 3.03 22.90 -33.69
CA GLY A 196 4.23 23.31 -33.00
C GLY A 196 4.26 22.75 -31.58
N GLU A 197 5.37 22.13 -31.25
CA GLU A 197 5.81 21.99 -29.87
C GLU A 197 6.08 23.40 -29.34
N ASP A 198 5.24 23.81 -28.40
CA ASP A 198 5.48 24.97 -27.55
C ASP A 198 6.73 24.68 -26.71
N ASP A 199 7.84 25.33 -27.08
CA ASP A 199 9.05 25.48 -26.27
C ASP A 199 8.75 26.35 -25.03
N ASP A 200 7.97 25.82 -24.10
CA ASP A 200 7.76 26.43 -22.79
C ASP A 200 8.86 25.99 -21.82
N SER A 201 9.88 26.85 -21.72
CA SER A 201 10.43 27.30 -20.44
C SER A 201 10.96 26.23 -19.47
N LEU A 202 12.16 25.72 -19.75
CA LEU A 202 13.03 25.05 -18.75
C LEU A 202 14.22 25.94 -18.33
N GLN A 203 13.99 27.21 -18.03
CA GLN A 203 15.04 28.14 -17.58
C GLN A 203 14.81 28.82 -16.21
N SER A 204 13.87 28.36 -15.37
CA SER A 204 13.60 29.03 -14.07
C SER A 204 13.84 28.23 -12.79
N VAL A 205 14.48 27.05 -12.83
CA VAL A 205 14.64 26.21 -11.61
C VAL A 205 16.09 26.13 -11.09
N LEU A 206 17.02 26.94 -11.61
CA LEU A 206 18.43 26.90 -11.18
C LEU A 206 19.00 28.19 -10.56
N ASP A 207 18.15 29.05 -9.99
CA ASP A 207 18.59 30.16 -9.13
C ASP A 207 17.82 30.12 -7.80
N GLY A 208 18.41 29.39 -6.84
CA GLY A 208 17.85 29.21 -5.51
C GLY A 208 18.84 28.61 -4.51
N LEU A 209 20.15 28.83 -4.70
CA LEU A 209 21.13 28.67 -3.62
C LEU A 209 21.21 29.99 -2.85
N VAL A 210 20.33 30.11 -1.85
CA VAL A 210 20.51 31.05 -0.74
C VAL A 210 20.95 30.24 0.46
N ASP A 211 22.12 30.61 0.97
CA ASP A 211 22.75 30.09 2.18
C ASP A 211 21.76 30.10 3.36
N GLY A 212 21.46 28.90 3.85
CA GLY A 212 20.74 28.68 5.10
C GLY A 212 21.41 27.56 5.86
N ASP A 213 22.19 27.94 6.88
CA ASP A 213 22.78 27.04 7.87
C ASP A 213 21.73 26.05 8.40
N VAL A 214 21.82 24.79 7.95
CA VAL A 214 21.10 23.67 8.55
C VAL A 214 22.11 22.80 9.26
N SER A 215 21.99 22.80 10.59
CA SER A 215 22.67 21.91 11.51
C SER A 215 22.44 20.45 11.09
N VAL A 216 23.54 19.79 10.72
CA VAL A 216 23.61 18.36 10.42
C VAL A 216 23.31 17.58 11.71
N THR A 217 22.09 17.07 11.83
CA THR A 217 21.80 15.91 12.68
C THR A 217 22.21 14.65 11.93
N SER A 218 23.16 13.92 12.52
CA SER A 218 23.68 12.66 12.03
C SER A 218 22.58 11.59 12.05
N GLU A 219 22.02 11.26 10.89
CA GLU A 219 21.25 10.02 10.71
C GLU A 219 22.21 8.89 10.36
N GLU A 220 22.23 7.88 11.22
CA GLU A 220 22.92 6.62 11.00
C GLU A 220 22.29 5.89 9.82
N VAL A 221 23.09 5.69 8.76
CA VAL A 221 22.77 4.83 7.63
C VAL A 221 22.81 3.39 8.12
N LEU A 222 21.62 2.84 8.39
CA LEU A 222 21.44 1.43 8.68
C LEU A 222 21.49 0.66 7.35
N SER A 223 22.56 -0.11 7.17
CA SER A 223 22.78 -0.99 6.03
C SER A 223 21.72 -2.09 5.98
N GLU A 224 20.80 -2.02 5.03
CA GLU A 224 19.96 -3.16 4.64
C GLU A 224 20.79 -4.14 3.82
N GLU A 225 21.22 -5.23 4.45
CA GLU A 225 21.70 -6.42 3.74
C GLU A 225 20.51 -7.08 3.01
N ALA A 226 20.48 -6.91 1.70
CA ALA A 226 19.57 -7.62 0.81
C ALA A 226 19.93 -9.11 0.77
N LEU A 227 19.34 -9.90 1.67
CA LEU A 227 19.36 -11.36 1.60
C LEU A 227 18.27 -11.83 0.63
N SER A 228 18.63 -11.95 -0.64
CA SER A 228 17.77 -12.53 -1.67
C SER A 228 17.73 -14.06 -1.51
N GLU A 229 16.67 -14.57 -0.89
CA GLU A 229 16.39 -16.01 -0.93
C GLU A 229 15.87 -16.41 -2.32
N PRO A 230 16.43 -17.46 -2.96
CA PRO A 230 15.92 -17.94 -4.23
C PRO A 230 14.59 -18.66 -4.05
N VAL A 231 13.56 -18.17 -4.74
CA VAL A 231 12.26 -18.84 -4.88
C VAL A 231 12.49 -20.18 -5.59
N SER A 232 12.25 -21.28 -4.89
CA SER A 232 12.21 -22.63 -5.47
C SER A 232 10.99 -22.76 -6.40
N ILE A 233 11.25 -22.96 -7.69
CA ILE A 233 10.23 -23.09 -8.75
C ILE A 233 9.73 -24.55 -8.91
N TYR A 234 10.11 -25.49 -8.04
CA TYR A 234 9.66 -26.88 -8.16
C TYR A 234 8.68 -27.30 -7.07
N PRO A 235 7.38 -27.45 -7.39
CA PRO A 235 6.46 -28.23 -6.58
C PRO A 235 6.61 -29.72 -6.94
N GLY A 236 7.21 -30.50 -6.04
CA GLY A 236 7.08 -31.96 -6.06
C GLY A 236 8.36 -32.74 -6.29
N GLN A 237 9.00 -33.14 -5.20
CA GLN A 237 9.64 -34.44 -5.00
C GLN A 237 9.58 -34.80 -3.51
#